data_AF-A0A0R3QJ85-F1
#
_entry.id   AF-A0A0R3QJ85-F1
#
_cell.length_a   1.000
_cell.length_b   1.000
_cell.length_c   1.000
_cell.angle_alpha   90.00
_cell.angle_beta   90.00
_cell.angle_gamma   90.00
#
_symmetry.space_group_name_H-M   'P 1'
#
loop_
_entity.id
_entity.type
_entity.pdbx_description
1 polymer ?
#
loop_
_entity_poly.entity_id
_entity_poly.type
_entity_poly.pdbx_seq_one_letter_code
_entity_poly.pdbx_strand_id
1 'polypeptide(L)'
;MEELMDDAIQQIFSDLLRYFNANRGTPPTHLFVIRDGISVGQYKYVMNTEVEQIKHACQLVGGQNYRPHITFIVLTKMHNLRIYKKNIHKQERAAQQNIKPGTVIDKHVVNPVLSEFYLNSHSTFQ
;
A
#
# COMPACT_ATOMS: atom_id res chain seq x y z
N MET A 1 -30.00 6.93 -1.54
CA MET A 1 -29.99 7.92 -0.44
C MET A 1 -29.51 7.16 0.77
N GLU A 2 -28.20 7.23 0.96
CA GLU A 2 -27.42 6.97 2.18
C GLU A 2 -26.03 7.54 1.79
N GLU A 3 -25.98 8.83 1.44
CA GLU A 3 -25.73 9.93 2.37
C GLU A 3 -24.45 9.74 3.18
N LEU A 4 -23.58 10.75 3.01
CA LEU A 4 -22.34 11.09 3.73
C LEU A 4 -21.08 10.63 3.00
N MET A 5 -20.38 11.55 2.32
CA MET A 5 -19.32 12.32 2.98
C MET A 5 -18.44 11.39 3.80
N ASP A 6 -17.51 10.72 3.14
CA ASP A 6 -16.27 10.42 3.82
C ASP A 6 -15.14 11.02 3.02
N ASP A 7 -15.14 12.36 3.04
CA ASP A 7 -13.94 13.17 2.85
C ASP A 7 -12.92 12.90 3.99
N ALA A 8 -13.10 11.87 4.82
CA ALA A 8 -12.17 11.48 5.86
C ALA A 8 -10.76 11.26 5.33
N ILE A 9 -10.59 10.64 4.16
CA ILE A 9 -9.25 10.51 3.56
C ILE A 9 -8.68 11.90 3.23
N GLN A 10 -9.48 12.77 2.62
CA GLN A 10 -9.06 14.15 2.35
C GLN A 10 -8.68 14.89 3.64
N GLN A 11 -9.50 14.77 4.70
CA GLN A 11 -9.30 15.43 5.99
C GLN A 11 -8.06 14.90 6.69
N ILE A 12 -7.92 13.58 6.81
CA ILE A 12 -6.74 12.91 7.39
C ILE A 12 -5.47 13.37 6.67
N PHE A 13 -5.45 13.34 5.34
CA PHE A 13 -4.28 13.78 4.59
C PHE A 13 -4.02 15.28 4.73
N SER A 14 -5.06 16.11 4.79
CA SER A 14 -4.90 17.55 5.02
C SER A 14 -4.23 17.81 6.37
N ASP A 15 -4.66 17.12 7.41
CA ASP A 15 -4.11 17.28 8.75
C ASP A 15 -2.69 16.73 8.86
N LEU A 16 -2.40 15.58 8.24
CA LEU A 16 -1.05 15.03 8.15
C LEU A 16 -0.09 15.96 7.40
N LEU A 17 -0.55 16.57 6.29
CA LEU A 17 0.26 17.52 5.51
C LEU A 17 0.54 18.80 6.29
N ARG A 18 -0.47 19.36 6.97
CA ARG A 18 -0.30 20.52 7.85
C ARG A 18 0.67 20.21 8.98
N TYR A 19 0.50 19.06 9.63
CA TYR A 19 1.38 18.61 10.70
C TYR A 19 2.82 18.45 10.20
N PHE A 20 3.02 17.79 9.06
CA PHE A 20 4.34 17.64 8.47
C PHE A 20 4.99 19.00 8.16
N ASN A 21 4.25 19.90 7.53
CA ASN A 21 4.74 21.23 7.18
C ASN A 21 5.09 22.06 8.43
N ALA A 22 4.26 22.01 9.47
CA ALA A 22 4.53 22.69 10.74
C ALA A 22 5.83 22.19 11.41
N ASN A 23 6.14 20.90 11.28
CA ASN A 23 7.33 20.30 11.89
C ASN A 23 8.59 20.37 11.02
N ARG A 24 8.45 20.48 9.70
CA ARG A 24 9.57 20.43 8.75
C ARG A 24 9.82 21.75 8.03
N GLY A 25 8.90 22.71 8.10
CA GLY A 25 8.96 24.00 7.41
C GLY A 25 8.70 23.93 5.90
N THR A 26 8.58 22.72 5.34
CA THR A 26 8.31 22.50 3.92
C THR A 26 7.34 21.33 3.73
N PRO A 27 6.42 21.39 2.76
CA PRO A 27 5.55 20.27 2.44
C PRO A 27 6.33 19.12 1.79
N PRO A 28 5.87 17.86 1.93
CA PRO A 28 6.57 16.71 1.36
C PRO A 28 6.52 16.72 -0.18
N THR A 29 7.59 16.31 -0.84
CA THR A 29 7.59 16.19 -2.32
C THR A 29 7.09 14.83 -2.81
N HIS A 30 7.07 13.83 -1.92
CA HIS A 30 6.67 12.45 -2.20
C HIS A 30 5.77 11.93 -1.10
N LEU A 31 4.69 11.25 -1.48
CA LEU A 31 3.76 10.57 -0.60
C LEU A 31 3.73 9.07 -0.92
N PHE A 32 4.24 8.26 -0.02
CA PHE A 32 4.10 6.80 -0.07
C PHE A 32 2.89 6.38 0.75
N VAL A 33 1.86 5.89 0.09
CA VAL A 33 0.60 5.49 0.73
C VAL A 33 0.49 3.97 0.63
N ILE A 34 0.51 3.30 1.79
CA ILE A 34 0.33 1.85 1.86
C ILE A 34 -1.08 1.59 2.39
N ARG A 35 -1.91 0.95 1.57
CA ARG A 35 -3.33 0.77 1.84
C ARG A 35 -3.69 -0.71 1.89
N ASP A 36 -4.00 -1.21 3.09
CA ASP A 36 -4.47 -2.58 3.33
C ASP A 36 -5.99 -2.68 3.13
N GLY A 37 -6.54 -3.89 2.95
CA GLY A 37 -7.99 -4.14 2.98
C GLY A 37 -8.75 -3.78 1.70
N ILE A 38 -8.06 -3.66 0.56
CA ILE A 38 -8.69 -3.45 -0.75
C ILE A 38 -8.65 -4.76 -1.54
N SER A 39 -9.80 -5.20 -2.03
CA SER A 39 -9.88 -6.30 -3.00
C SER A 39 -9.63 -5.83 -4.43
N VAL A 40 -9.20 -6.74 -5.32
CA VAL A 40 -8.92 -6.42 -6.73
C VAL A 40 -10.11 -5.74 -7.44
N GLY A 41 -11.33 -6.15 -7.13
CA GLY A 41 -12.55 -5.56 -7.71
C GLY A 41 -12.79 -4.10 -7.32
N GLN A 42 -12.14 -3.61 -6.26
CA GLN A 42 -12.30 -2.24 -5.74
C GLN A 42 -11.22 -1.29 -6.25
N TYR A 43 -10.20 -1.76 -6.98
CA TYR A 43 -9.06 -0.92 -7.39
C TYR A 43 -9.52 0.33 -8.15
N LYS A 44 -10.43 0.17 -9.11
CA LYS A 44 -10.96 1.30 -9.88
C LYS A 44 -11.72 2.31 -9.02
N TYR A 45 -12.49 1.82 -8.04
CA TYR A 45 -13.21 2.69 -7.11
C TYR A 45 -12.21 3.51 -6.28
N VAL A 46 -11.25 2.85 -5.63
CA VAL A 46 -10.24 3.50 -4.78
C VAL A 46 -9.42 4.53 -5.55
N MET A 47 -9.03 4.22 -6.80
CA MET A 47 -8.33 5.17 -7.66
C MET A 47 -9.18 6.41 -7.97
N ASN A 48 -10.49 6.25 -8.17
CA ASN A 48 -11.39 7.35 -8.48
C ASN A 48 -11.93 8.08 -7.23
N THR A 49 -11.70 7.56 -6.03
CA THR A 49 -12.17 8.13 -4.76
C THR A 49 -11.02 8.49 -3.85
N GLU A 50 -10.42 7.52 -3.14
CA GLU A 50 -9.38 7.76 -2.13
C GLU A 50 -8.17 8.51 -2.71
N VAL A 51 -7.68 8.12 -3.90
CA VAL A 51 -6.52 8.77 -4.52
C VAL A 51 -6.84 10.20 -4.94
N GLU A 52 -8.04 10.46 -5.46
CA GLU A 52 -8.48 11.81 -5.79
C GLU A 52 -8.66 12.68 -4.54
N GLN A 53 -9.19 12.12 -3.46
CA GLN A 53 -9.26 12.82 -2.16
C GLN A 53 -7.86 13.19 -1.62
N ILE A 54 -6.86 12.31 -1.74
CA ILE A 54 -5.47 12.62 -1.37
C ILE A 54 -4.91 13.76 -2.23
N LYS A 55 -5.18 13.73 -3.53
CA LYS A 55 -4.78 14.82 -4.44
C LYS A 55 -5.43 16.13 -4.03
N HIS A 56 -6.73 16.14 -3.74
CA HIS A 56 -7.45 17.33 -3.28
C HIS A 56 -6.89 17.86 -1.96
N ALA A 57 -6.60 16.99 -0.99
CA ALA A 57 -5.95 17.38 0.27
C ALA A 57 -4.61 18.09 0.04
N CYS A 58 -3.82 17.61 -0.92
CA CYS A 58 -2.60 18.30 -1.32
C CYS A 58 -2.91 19.73 -1.79
N GLN A 59 -3.85 19.91 -2.73
CA GLN A 59 -4.15 21.24 -3.27
C GLN A 59 -4.73 22.18 -2.22
N LEU A 60 -5.51 21.65 -1.27
CA LEU A 60 -6.08 22.41 -0.16
C LEU A 60 -5.00 22.96 0.79
N VAL A 61 -3.94 22.19 1.07
CA VAL A 61 -2.90 22.58 2.03
C VAL A 61 -1.75 23.34 1.36
N GLY A 62 -1.31 22.90 0.18
CA GLY A 62 -0.14 23.45 -0.53
C GLY A 62 -0.49 24.39 -1.69
N GLY A 63 -1.77 24.61 -1.98
CA GLY A 63 -2.25 25.42 -3.09
C GLY A 63 -2.35 24.68 -4.43
N GLN A 64 -2.89 25.36 -5.44
CA GLN A 64 -3.23 24.75 -6.73
C GLN A 64 -2.05 24.18 -7.51
N ASN A 65 -0.82 24.60 -7.22
CA ASN A 65 0.38 24.09 -7.90
C ASN A 65 1.10 22.98 -7.13
N TYR A 66 0.69 22.69 -5.89
CA TYR A 66 1.32 21.63 -5.10
C TYR A 66 0.78 20.27 -5.54
N ARG A 67 1.65 19.50 -6.21
CA ARG A 67 1.38 18.18 -6.77
C ARG A 67 2.54 17.25 -6.43
N PRO A 68 2.60 16.73 -5.19
CA PRO A 68 3.67 15.79 -4.82
C PRO A 68 3.52 14.49 -5.62
N HIS A 69 4.63 13.76 -5.78
CA HIS A 69 4.59 12.43 -6.36
C HIS A 69 3.91 11.46 -5.39
N ILE A 70 2.80 10.86 -5.81
CA ILE A 70 2.05 9.90 -4.99
C ILE A 70 2.36 8.49 -5.50
N THR A 71 2.90 7.66 -4.63
CA THR A 71 3.04 6.22 -4.84
C THR A 71 2.02 5.52 -3.95
N PHE A 72 0.96 5.00 -4.56
CA PHE A 72 -0.11 4.29 -3.87
C PHE A 72 0.08 2.78 -4.02
N ILE A 73 0.31 2.09 -2.90
CA ILE A 73 0.62 0.67 -2.84
C ILE A 73 -0.55 -0.02 -2.13
N VAL A 74 -1.27 -0.86 -2.86
CA VAL A 74 -2.26 -1.75 -2.25
C VAL A 74 -1.55 -2.93 -1.62
N LEU A 75 -1.85 -3.19 -0.35
CA LEU A 75 -1.32 -4.32 0.40
C LEU A 75 -2.44 -5.34 0.61
N THR A 76 -2.13 -6.62 0.40
CA THR A 76 -3.08 -7.71 0.65
C THR A 76 -2.35 -8.84 1.37
N LYS A 77 -2.74 -9.10 2.62
CA LYS A 77 -2.22 -10.24 3.41
C LYS A 77 -3.08 -11.49 3.27
N MET A 78 -4.37 -11.32 2.99
CA MET A 78 -5.33 -12.41 2.86
C MET A 78 -5.52 -12.78 1.39
N HIS A 79 -4.69 -13.72 0.92
CA HIS A 79 -4.76 -14.26 -0.43
C HIS A 79 -4.49 -15.78 -0.42
N ASN A 80 -4.87 -16.43 -1.52
CA ASN A 80 -4.73 -17.88 -1.69
C ASN A 80 -3.40 -18.31 -2.31
N LEU A 81 -2.51 -17.37 -2.69
CA LEU A 81 -1.16 -17.73 -3.10
C LEU A 81 -0.37 -18.32 -1.92
N ARG A 82 0.31 -19.44 -2.15
CA ARG A 82 1.23 -20.09 -1.22
C ARG A 82 2.56 -20.33 -1.92
N ILE A 83 3.66 -19.91 -1.31
CA ILE A 83 5.01 -19.97 -1.87
C ILE A 83 5.84 -20.92 -1.03
N TYR A 84 6.49 -21.87 -1.69
CA TYR A 84 7.29 -22.92 -1.06
C TYR A 84 8.73 -22.88 -1.56
N LYS A 85 9.66 -23.36 -0.72
CA LYS A 85 11.02 -23.64 -1.17
C LYS A 85 11.01 -24.77 -2.20
N LYS A 86 11.92 -24.70 -3.17
CA LYS A 86 12.10 -25.78 -4.17
C LYS A 86 12.39 -27.13 -3.52
N ASN A 87 13.19 -27.12 -2.46
CA ASN A 87 13.52 -28.30 -1.67
C ASN A 87 13.05 -28.06 -0.23
N ILE A 88 12.21 -28.95 0.28
CA ILE A 88 11.75 -28.96 1.67
C ILE A 88 12.17 -30.31 2.25
N HIS A 89 12.98 -30.30 3.32
CA HIS A 89 13.43 -31.53 3.96
C HIS A 89 12.52 -31.88 5.14
N LYS A 90 12.04 -33.12 5.18
CA LYS A 90 11.12 -33.58 6.25
C LYS A 90 11.76 -33.51 7.64
N GLN A 91 13.09 -33.54 7.72
CA GLN A 91 13.85 -33.43 8.98
C GLN A 91 13.99 -31.99 9.49
N GLU A 92 13.69 -30.98 8.66
CA GLU A 92 13.76 -29.57 9.06
C GLU A 92 12.58 -29.20 9.96
N ARG A 93 12.82 -28.25 10.88
CA ARG A 93 11.75 -27.66 11.71
C ARG A 93 10.76 -26.89 10.82
N ALA A 94 9.49 -26.78 11.21
CA ALA A 94 8.47 -26.05 10.43
C ALA A 94 8.91 -24.62 10.02
N ALA A 95 9.54 -23.87 10.93
CA ALA A 95 10.09 -22.55 10.63
C ALA A 95 11.19 -22.56 9.54
N GLN A 96 11.92 -23.66 9.41
CA GLN A 96 12.94 -23.86 8.38
C GLN A 96 12.32 -24.32 7.04
N GLN A 97 11.08 -24.81 7.02
CA GLN A 97 10.40 -25.24 5.79
C GLN A 97 9.76 -24.08 5.02
N ASN A 98 9.49 -22.95 5.69
CA ASN A 98 9.00 -21.72 5.07
C ASN A 98 10.09 -20.98 4.29
N ILE A 99 9.68 -20.13 3.34
CA ILE A 99 10.58 -19.20 2.64
C ILE A 99 11.23 -18.21 3.61
N LYS A 100 12.43 -17.72 3.27
CA LYS A 100 13.17 -16.81 4.14
C LYS A 100 12.46 -15.44 4.22
N PRO A 101 12.58 -14.70 5.34
CA PRO A 101 12.26 -13.28 5.38
C PRO A 101 13.04 -12.52 4.31
N GLY A 102 12.43 -11.52 3.69
CA GLY A 102 12.99 -10.79 2.56
C GLY A 102 12.85 -11.49 1.21
N THR A 103 12.20 -12.66 1.12
CA THR A 103 11.91 -13.29 -0.17
C THR A 103 10.94 -12.42 -0.97
N VAL A 104 11.34 -12.01 -2.17
CA VAL A 104 10.52 -11.23 -3.10
C VAL A 104 10.24 -12.06 -4.36
N ILE A 105 8.99 -12.02 -4.83
CA ILE A 105 8.57 -12.55 -6.13
C ILE A 105 7.90 -11.44 -6.91
N ASP A 106 8.55 -10.99 -7.98
CA ASP A 106 8.13 -9.90 -8.87
C ASP A 106 7.95 -10.36 -10.33
N LYS A 107 8.03 -11.67 -10.58
CA LYS A 107 7.98 -12.27 -11.92
C LYS A 107 7.13 -13.54 -11.94
N HIS A 108 6.65 -13.88 -13.14
CA HIS A 108 5.93 -15.11 -13.51
C HIS A 108 4.55 -15.32 -12.85
N VAL A 109 4.44 -15.17 -11.53
CA VAL A 109 3.22 -15.42 -10.75
C VAL A 109 2.58 -14.12 -10.22
N VAL A 110 2.97 -12.99 -10.81
CA VAL A 110 2.43 -11.66 -10.52
C VAL A 110 1.51 -11.21 -11.65
N ASN A 111 0.68 -10.21 -11.38
CA ASN A 111 -0.15 -9.57 -12.39
C ASN A 111 0.71 -9.09 -13.58
N PRO A 112 0.38 -9.47 -14.83
CA PRO A 112 1.19 -9.11 -15.99
C PRO A 112 1.05 -7.64 -16.42
N VAL A 113 0.05 -6.93 -15.90
CA VAL A 113 -0.26 -5.54 -16.28
C VAL A 113 0.04 -4.56 -15.14
N LEU A 114 -0.29 -4.93 -13.91
CA LEU A 114 -0.05 -4.10 -12.73
C LEU A 114 1.36 -4.33 -12.18
N SER A 115 1.93 -3.29 -11.58
CA SER A 115 3.17 -3.43 -10.79
C SER A 115 2.88 -4.16 -9.48
N GLU A 116 2.89 -5.48 -9.52
CA GLU A 116 2.63 -6.37 -8.39
C GLU A 116 3.89 -7.15 -7.99
N PHE A 117 4.06 -7.36 -6.69
CA PHE A 117 5.07 -8.25 -6.14
C PHE A 117 4.56 -8.89 -4.85
N TYR A 118 5.08 -10.06 -4.52
CA TYR A 118 4.89 -10.72 -3.23
C TYR A 118 6.16 -10.57 -2.40
N LEU A 119 6.01 -10.17 -1.14
CA LEU A 119 7.10 -10.04 -0.19
C LEU A 119 6.78 -10.83 1.07
N ASN A 120 7.61 -11.82 1.39
CA ASN A 120 7.62 -12.41 2.71
C ASN A 120 8.52 -11.59 3.64
N SER A 121 7.94 -10.61 4.34
CA SER A 121 8.68 -9.68 5.19
C SER A 121 9.06 -10.23 6.58
N HIS A 122 8.55 -11.41 6.96
CA HIS A 122 8.65 -11.92 8.33
C HIS A 122 9.18 -13.35 8.39
N SER A 123 9.67 -13.74 9.57
CA SER A 123 9.96 -15.13 9.89
C SER A 123 8.67 -15.81 10.34
N THR A 124 8.30 -16.88 9.67
CA THR A 124 7.15 -17.70 10.06
C THR A 124 7.60 -18.69 11.14
N PHE A 125 7.03 -18.56 12.34
CA PHE A 125 7.38 -19.40 13.49
C PHE A 125 6.43 -20.60 13.69
N GLN A 126 5.22 -20.55 13.12
CA GLN A 126 4.20 -21.60 13.20
C GLN A 126 3.49 -21.78 11.86
#